data_AF-A0A2N0B2V2-F1
#
_entry.id   AF-A0A2N0B2V2-F1
#
_cell.length_a   1.000
_cell.length_b   1.000
_cell.length_c   1.000
_cell.angle_alpha   90.00
_cell.angle_beta   90.00
_cell.angle_gamma   90.00
#
_symmetry.space_group_name_H-M   'P 1'
#
loop_
_entity.id
_entity.type
_entity.pdbx_description
1 polymer ?
#
loop_
_entity_poly.entity_id
_entity_poly.type
_entity_poly.pdbx_seq_one_letter_code
_entity_poly.pdbx_strand_id
1 'polypeptide(L)'
;MDHYSPLRYPGGKGKVADYFKQIFKDNLLYDGFYVEPYAGGASVALSLLFNEYASKIVINDIDYSIFSFWHSVLHDTDRLCKRIRDTEVTVENWEKQQKIQKEKSKHNSLKVGFSTFFLNRTNRSGILRAGIIGGKQQNGNWKIDARYNKSELIRRIERIAQYKDNIDLHNEDAVKLVKVLRKKLPEKTLFYFDPPYYVKGKDLYLNYYNDSDHQNIASEISKIDKQKWIITY
;
A
#
# COMPACT_ATOMS: atom_id res chain seq x y z
N MET A 1 17.06 -7.60 -5.76
CA MET A 1 15.97 -7.54 -4.76
C MET A 1 14.71 -7.22 -5.54
N ASP A 2 13.75 -8.15 -5.54
CA ASP A 2 12.54 -8.00 -6.35
C ASP A 2 11.63 -6.92 -5.77
N HIS A 3 11.13 -6.05 -6.64
CA HIS A 3 10.18 -5.01 -6.27
C HIS A 3 8.78 -5.46 -6.66
N TYR A 4 8.06 -6.08 -5.73
CA TYR A 4 6.71 -6.59 -6.00
C TYR A 4 5.67 -5.48 -6.12
N SER A 5 5.77 -4.44 -5.27
CA SER A 5 4.81 -3.34 -5.32
C SER A 5 4.99 -2.47 -6.57
N PRO A 6 3.89 -2.07 -7.23
CA PRO A 6 3.89 -1.04 -8.27
C PRO A 6 4.08 0.38 -7.66
N LEU A 7 3.70 0.57 -6.40
CA LEU A 7 3.85 1.86 -5.70
C LEU A 7 5.28 2.03 -5.15
N ARG A 8 5.70 3.29 -5.05
CA ARG A 8 6.91 3.73 -4.36
C ARG A 8 6.52 4.21 -2.98
N TYR A 9 6.98 3.53 -1.95
CA TYR A 9 6.83 3.96 -0.57
C TYR A 9 8.20 4.19 0.07
N PRO A 10 8.36 5.27 0.86
CA PRO A 10 9.56 5.49 1.67
C PRO A 10 9.80 4.30 2.63
N GLY A 11 11.06 4.09 3.01
CA GLY A 11 11.41 3.11 4.07
C GLY A 11 12.02 1.79 3.60
N GLY A 12 12.26 1.58 2.30
CA GLY A 12 13.14 0.50 1.82
C GLY A 12 12.76 -0.91 2.31
N LYS A 13 11.45 -1.19 2.42
CA LYS A 13 10.94 -2.41 3.08
C LYS A 13 11.25 -3.72 2.36
N GLY A 14 11.95 -3.69 1.22
CA GLY A 14 12.53 -4.89 0.62
C GLY A 14 13.49 -5.61 1.56
N LYS A 15 14.29 -4.87 2.35
CA LYS A 15 15.15 -5.46 3.40
C LYS A 15 14.36 -6.02 4.59
N VAL A 16 13.18 -5.45 4.85
CA VAL A 16 12.29 -5.87 5.94
C VAL A 16 11.58 -7.18 5.56
N ALA A 17 11.28 -7.41 4.29
CA ALA A 17 10.59 -8.62 3.84
C ALA A 17 11.33 -9.92 4.22
N ASP A 18 12.66 -9.96 4.14
CA ASP A 18 13.43 -11.15 4.51
C ASP A 18 13.41 -11.41 6.02
N TYR A 19 13.34 -10.36 6.84
CA TYR A 19 13.11 -10.50 8.28
C TYR A 19 11.73 -11.11 8.57
N PHE A 20 10.68 -10.68 7.87
CA PHE A 20 9.34 -11.25 8.02
C PHE A 20 9.26 -12.71 7.56
N LYS A 21 9.98 -13.09 6.49
CA LYS A 21 10.10 -14.50 6.08
C LYS A 21 10.73 -15.35 7.19
N GLN A 22 11.77 -14.83 7.85
CA GLN A 22 12.41 -15.52 8.97
C GLN A 22 11.44 -15.66 10.16
N ILE A 23 10.67 -14.62 10.49
CA ILE A 23 9.62 -14.70 11.51
C ILE A 23 8.60 -15.80 11.19
N PHE A 24 8.14 -15.89 9.94
CA PHE A 24 7.22 -16.94 9.51
C PHE A 24 7.80 -18.33 9.75
N LYS A 25 9.08 -18.51 9.41
CA LYS A 25 9.80 -19.77 9.60
C LYS A 25 9.90 -20.15 11.07
N ASP A 26 10.42 -19.25 11.89
CA ASP A 26 10.72 -19.53 13.31
C ASP A 26 9.46 -19.72 14.16
N ASN A 27 8.33 -19.19 13.71
CA ASN A 27 7.04 -19.30 14.40
C ASN A 27 6.08 -20.31 13.75
N LEU A 28 6.54 -21.11 12.77
CA LEU A 28 5.74 -22.13 12.08
C LEU A 28 4.43 -21.59 11.45
N LEU A 29 4.50 -20.39 10.87
CA LEU A 29 3.35 -19.66 10.32
C LEU A 29 3.07 -19.93 8.84
N TYR A 30 3.80 -20.86 8.22
CA TYR A 30 3.57 -21.29 6.84
C TYR A 30 2.11 -21.68 6.60
N ASP A 31 1.62 -21.39 5.39
CA ASP A 31 0.24 -21.51 4.95
C ASP A 31 -0.77 -20.66 5.76
N GLY A 32 -0.25 -19.77 6.61
CA GLY A 32 -1.03 -18.86 7.42
C GLY A 32 -1.42 -17.56 6.72
N PHE A 33 -1.97 -16.65 7.52
CA PHE A 33 -2.40 -15.33 7.08
C PHE A 33 -1.38 -14.27 7.49
N TYR A 34 -1.24 -13.24 6.65
CA TYR A 34 -0.48 -12.04 6.98
C TYR A 34 -1.37 -10.80 6.86
N VAL A 35 -1.38 -9.95 7.89
CA VAL A 35 -2.31 -8.81 7.96
C VAL A 35 -1.53 -7.51 8.11
N GLU A 36 -1.77 -6.55 7.21
CA GLU A 36 -1.26 -5.18 7.30
C GLU A 36 -2.41 -4.18 7.40
N PRO A 37 -2.77 -3.72 8.62
CA PRO A 37 -3.78 -2.68 8.81
C PRO A 37 -3.39 -1.31 8.21
N TYR A 38 -2.09 -1.11 7.94
CA TYR A 38 -1.48 0.11 7.39
C TYR A 38 -0.61 -0.24 6.18
N ALA A 39 -1.22 -0.87 5.17
CA ALA A 39 -0.48 -1.51 4.09
C ALA A 39 0.33 -0.51 3.24
N GLY A 40 -0.22 0.67 2.92
CA GLY A 40 0.41 1.61 2.01
C GLY A 40 0.79 0.95 0.67
N GLY A 41 2.09 0.68 0.50
CA GLY A 41 2.65 -0.02 -0.66
C GLY A 41 2.62 -1.56 -0.59
N ALA A 42 2.20 -2.17 0.51
CA ALA A 42 2.01 -3.63 0.69
C ALA A 42 3.23 -4.50 0.29
N SER A 43 4.45 -3.96 0.39
CA SER A 43 5.65 -4.63 -0.15
C SER A 43 6.01 -5.91 0.61
N VAL A 44 5.82 -5.93 1.93
CA VAL A 44 6.07 -7.13 2.74
C VAL A 44 4.97 -8.17 2.51
N ALA A 45 3.70 -7.74 2.51
CA ALA A 45 2.56 -8.62 2.22
C ALA A 45 2.70 -9.35 0.88
N LEU A 46 2.98 -8.61 -0.21
CA LEU A 46 3.20 -9.20 -1.53
C LEU A 46 4.43 -10.12 -1.56
N SER A 47 5.51 -9.77 -0.82
CA SER A 47 6.67 -10.65 -0.74
C SER A 47 6.34 -11.97 -0.05
N LEU A 48 5.57 -11.97 1.03
CA LEU A 48 5.20 -13.19 1.74
C LEU A 48 4.26 -14.06 0.89
N LEU A 49 3.30 -13.44 0.21
CA LEU A 49 2.36 -14.13 -0.67
C LEU A 49 3.06 -14.79 -1.86
N PHE A 50 3.86 -14.01 -2.61
CA PHE A 50 4.48 -14.50 -3.84
C PHE A 50 5.62 -15.49 -3.62
N ASN A 51 6.14 -15.58 -2.40
CA ASN A 51 7.15 -16.57 -2.02
C ASN A 51 6.51 -17.70 -1.18
N GLU A 52 5.18 -17.80 -1.17
CA GLU A 52 4.42 -18.90 -0.56
C GLU A 52 4.65 -19.07 0.94
N TYR A 53 5.03 -18.00 1.65
CA TYR A 53 5.10 -18.00 3.11
C TYR A 53 3.70 -17.83 3.72
N ALA A 54 2.88 -16.96 3.14
CA ALA A 54 1.50 -16.74 3.53
C ALA A 54 0.57 -17.23 2.42
N SER A 55 -0.46 -18.00 2.79
CA SER A 55 -1.48 -18.48 1.84
C SER A 55 -2.50 -17.39 1.50
N LYS A 56 -2.72 -16.46 2.43
CA LYS A 56 -3.59 -15.29 2.27
C LYS A 56 -2.96 -14.06 2.92
N ILE A 57 -3.18 -12.91 2.29
CA ILE A 57 -2.85 -11.61 2.88
C ILE A 57 -4.10 -10.76 3.04
N VAL A 58 -4.16 -10.01 4.12
CA VAL A 58 -5.20 -9.01 4.38
C VAL A 58 -4.52 -7.65 4.41
N ILE A 59 -4.87 -6.78 3.46
CA ILE A 59 -4.31 -5.43 3.36
C ILE A 59 -5.39 -4.39 3.57
N ASN A 60 -5.05 -3.34 4.32
CA ASN A 60 -5.94 -2.24 4.60
C ASN A 60 -5.17 -0.92 4.54
N ASP A 61 -5.84 0.11 4.05
CA ASP A 61 -5.38 1.48 4.24
C ASP A 61 -6.60 2.38 4.40
N ILE A 62 -6.55 3.30 5.36
CA ILE A 62 -7.64 4.26 5.59
C ILE A 62 -7.65 5.34 4.50
N ASP A 63 -6.51 5.62 3.84
CA ASP A 63 -6.49 6.57 2.73
C ASP A 63 -7.21 5.97 1.52
N TYR A 64 -8.36 6.56 1.21
CA TYR A 64 -9.17 6.23 0.04
C TYR A 64 -8.39 6.23 -1.28
N SER A 65 -7.34 7.05 -1.40
CA SER A 65 -6.50 7.11 -2.59
C SER A 65 -5.68 5.82 -2.76
N ILE A 66 -5.15 5.28 -1.66
CA ILE A 66 -4.39 4.02 -1.63
C ILE A 66 -5.32 2.83 -1.78
N PHE A 67 -6.44 2.82 -1.05
CA PHE A 67 -7.48 1.82 -1.24
C PHE A 67 -7.96 1.75 -2.69
N SER A 68 -8.30 2.90 -3.29
CA SER A 68 -8.78 2.96 -4.68
C SER A 68 -7.78 2.40 -5.67
N PHE A 69 -6.47 2.58 -5.40
CA PHE A 69 -5.42 1.96 -6.20
C PHE A 69 -5.47 0.43 -6.10
N TRP A 70 -5.40 -0.12 -4.89
CA TRP A 70 -5.44 -1.58 -4.69
C TRP A 70 -6.75 -2.20 -5.19
N HIS A 71 -7.88 -1.54 -4.97
CA HIS A 71 -9.17 -1.95 -5.51
C HIS A 71 -9.12 -2.03 -7.04
N SER A 72 -8.51 -1.04 -7.69
CA SER A 72 -8.36 -1.05 -9.15
C SER A 72 -7.43 -2.16 -9.64
N VAL A 73 -6.37 -2.47 -8.89
CA VAL A 73 -5.46 -3.59 -9.19
C VAL A 73 -6.19 -4.94 -9.14
N LEU A 74 -7.05 -5.15 -8.13
CA LEU A 74 -7.70 -6.44 -7.89
C LEU A 74 -9.01 -6.63 -8.69
N HIS A 75 -9.74 -5.54 -8.96
CA HIS A 75 -11.11 -5.62 -9.49
C HIS A 75 -11.32 -4.90 -10.83
N ASP A 76 -10.37 -4.07 -11.29
CA ASP A 76 -10.43 -3.36 -12.57
C ASP A 76 -9.08 -3.44 -13.33
N THR A 77 -8.35 -4.54 -13.17
CA THR A 77 -6.95 -4.72 -13.63
C THR A 77 -6.74 -4.28 -15.07
N ASP A 78 -7.53 -4.81 -16.01
CA ASP A 78 -7.36 -4.55 -17.44
C ASP A 78 -7.57 -3.06 -17.78
N ARG A 79 -8.57 -2.45 -17.16
CA ARG A 79 -8.88 -1.03 -17.37
C ARG A 79 -7.81 -0.14 -16.76
N LEU A 80 -7.27 -0.51 -15.60
CA LEU A 80 -6.13 0.19 -14.99
C LEU A 80 -4.89 0.08 -15.87
N CYS A 81 -4.52 -1.14 -16.29
CA CYS A 81 -3.37 -1.39 -17.17
C CYS A 81 -3.49 -0.66 -18.51
N LYS A 82 -4.70 -0.61 -19.10
CA LYS A 82 -4.97 0.18 -20.30
C LYS A 82 -4.73 1.67 -20.07
N ARG A 83 -5.24 2.26 -18.97
CA ARG A 83 -4.98 3.67 -18.64
C ARG A 83 -3.49 3.98 -18.47
N ILE A 84 -2.73 3.09 -17.82
CA ILE A 84 -1.28 3.23 -17.63
C ILE A 84 -0.53 3.20 -18.97
N ARG A 85 -0.95 2.30 -19.86
CA ARG A 85 -0.38 2.15 -21.20
C ARG A 85 -0.65 3.38 -22.07
N ASP A 86 -1.90 3.82 -22.14
CA ASP A 86 -2.38 4.79 -23.12
C ASP A 86 -2.13 6.25 -22.67
N THR A 87 -1.99 6.51 -21.38
CA THR A 87 -1.79 7.89 -20.88
C THR A 87 -0.33 8.31 -21.03
N GLU A 88 -0.07 9.42 -21.72
CA GLU A 88 1.26 10.01 -21.81
C GLU A 88 1.74 10.60 -20.48
N VAL A 89 3.03 10.48 -20.19
CA VAL A 89 3.63 10.94 -18.93
C VAL A 89 4.08 12.39 -19.08
N THR A 90 3.10 13.31 -19.09
CA THR A 90 3.32 14.75 -19.30
C THR A 90 2.95 15.58 -18.06
N VAL A 91 3.45 16.81 -17.99
CA VAL A 91 3.08 17.78 -16.94
C VAL A 91 1.58 18.09 -16.98
N GLU A 92 0.99 18.18 -18.17
CA GLU A 92 -0.46 18.39 -18.33
C GLU A 92 -1.27 17.25 -17.71
N ASN A 93 -0.92 15.99 -18.02
CA ASN A 93 -1.60 14.84 -17.43
C ASN A 93 -1.36 14.74 -15.93
N TRP A 94 -0.18 15.15 -15.45
CA TRP A 94 0.10 15.27 -14.02
C TRP A 94 -0.84 16.27 -13.33
N GLU A 95 -1.07 17.45 -13.91
CA GLU A 95 -2.00 18.45 -13.36
C GLU A 95 -3.45 17.94 -13.37
N LYS A 96 -3.86 17.21 -14.41
CA LYS A 96 -5.17 16.51 -14.43
C LYS A 96 -5.29 15.52 -13.28
N GLN A 97 -4.25 14.71 -13.01
CA GLN A 97 -4.27 13.76 -11.90
C GLN A 97 -4.32 14.46 -10.53
N GLN A 98 -3.58 15.56 -10.37
CA GLN A 98 -3.67 16.40 -9.16
C GLN A 98 -5.09 16.91 -8.92
N LYS A 99 -5.80 17.35 -9.97
CA LYS A 99 -7.20 17.77 -9.86
C LYS A 99 -8.10 16.61 -9.42
N ILE A 100 -7.92 15.43 -10.01
CA ILE A 100 -8.66 14.21 -9.62
C ILE A 100 -8.45 13.88 -8.14
N GLN A 101 -7.22 13.99 -7.60
CA GLN A 101 -6.98 13.74 -6.16
C GLN A 101 -7.65 14.78 -5.26
N LYS A 102 -7.64 16.06 -5.66
CA LYS A 102 -8.32 17.12 -4.91
C LYS A 102 -9.83 16.90 -4.84
N GLU A 103 -10.41 16.33 -5.89
CA GLU A 103 -11.84 16.05 -6.03
C GLU A 103 -12.15 14.55 -5.92
N LYS A 104 -11.35 13.78 -5.18
CA LYS A 104 -11.41 12.31 -5.18
C LYS A 104 -12.79 11.73 -4.80
N SER A 105 -13.56 12.43 -3.97
CA SER A 105 -14.93 12.04 -3.61
C SER A 105 -15.93 12.13 -4.76
N LYS A 106 -15.61 12.84 -5.84
CA LYS A 106 -16.45 12.99 -7.05
C LYS A 106 -16.11 11.97 -8.14
N HIS A 107 -15.21 11.05 -7.88
CA HIS A 107 -14.66 10.13 -8.87
C HIS A 107 -14.77 8.68 -8.40
N ASN A 108 -14.90 7.75 -9.36
CA ASN A 108 -14.90 6.34 -9.05
C ASN A 108 -13.49 5.83 -8.69
N SER A 109 -13.43 4.66 -8.05
CA SER A 109 -12.19 4.03 -7.59
C SER A 109 -11.16 3.87 -8.72
N LEU A 110 -11.56 3.51 -9.95
CA LEU A 110 -10.65 3.40 -11.09
C LEU A 110 -9.96 4.74 -11.43
N LYS A 111 -10.70 5.85 -11.48
CA LYS A 111 -10.13 7.18 -11.76
C LYS A 111 -9.19 7.62 -10.62
N VAL A 112 -9.62 7.43 -9.38
CA VAL A 112 -8.82 7.80 -8.20
C VAL A 112 -7.57 6.93 -8.11
N GLY A 113 -7.71 5.61 -8.29
CA GLY A 113 -6.62 4.63 -8.26
C GLY A 113 -5.58 4.87 -9.36
N PHE A 114 -6.02 5.15 -10.59
CA PHE A 114 -5.11 5.55 -11.66
C PHE A 114 -4.36 6.85 -11.33
N SER A 115 -5.08 7.86 -10.82
CA SER A 115 -4.47 9.12 -10.41
C SER A 115 -3.44 8.91 -9.27
N THR A 116 -3.76 8.09 -8.28
CA THR A 116 -2.86 7.71 -7.18
C THR A 116 -1.59 7.10 -7.72
N PHE A 117 -1.71 6.09 -8.59
CA PHE A 117 -0.57 5.45 -9.22
C PHE A 117 0.26 6.44 -10.02
N PHE A 118 -0.39 7.26 -10.86
CA PHE A 118 0.32 8.18 -11.73
C PHE A 118 1.17 9.15 -10.91
N LEU A 119 0.55 9.83 -9.94
CA LEU A 119 1.24 10.78 -9.06
C LEU A 119 2.32 10.09 -8.22
N ASN A 120 2.08 8.90 -7.69
CA ASN A 120 3.10 8.14 -6.96
C ASN A 120 4.34 7.84 -7.84
N ARG A 121 4.15 7.53 -9.12
CA ARG A 121 5.28 7.26 -10.01
C ARG A 121 5.98 8.53 -10.48
N THR A 122 5.27 9.65 -10.62
CA THR A 122 5.80 10.91 -11.15
C THR A 122 6.24 11.92 -10.11
N ASN A 123 5.91 11.73 -8.82
CA ASN A 123 6.29 12.63 -7.74
C ASN A 123 7.60 12.23 -7.06
N ARG A 124 8.25 13.23 -6.45
CA ARG A 124 9.42 13.02 -5.60
C ARG A 124 9.08 12.05 -4.47
N SER A 125 9.94 11.05 -4.29
CA SER A 125 9.83 9.99 -3.27
C SER A 125 8.52 9.16 -3.27
N GLY A 126 7.69 9.26 -4.31
CA GLY A 126 6.40 8.58 -4.33
C GLY A 126 5.30 9.24 -3.50
N ILE A 127 5.56 10.41 -2.93
CA ILE A 127 4.61 11.10 -2.05
C ILE A 127 3.61 11.87 -2.92
N LEU A 128 2.32 11.58 -2.78
CA LEU A 128 1.25 12.20 -3.59
C LEU A 128 1.21 13.73 -3.44
N ARG A 129 1.49 14.25 -2.25
CA ARG A 129 1.56 15.70 -1.99
C ARG A 129 2.88 16.36 -2.37
N ALA A 130 3.91 15.59 -2.71
CA ALA A 130 5.19 16.15 -3.12
C ALA A 130 5.13 16.72 -4.54
N GLY A 131 6.14 17.51 -4.89
CA GLY A 131 6.28 18.03 -6.25
C GLY A 131 6.63 16.94 -7.27
N ILE A 132 6.30 17.21 -8.52
CA ILE A 132 6.70 16.44 -9.71
C ILE A 132 8.24 16.27 -9.79
N ILE A 133 8.70 15.09 -10.23
CA ILE A 133 10.11 14.84 -10.53
C ILE A 133 10.54 15.78 -11.67
N GLY A 134 11.71 16.40 -11.52
CA GLY A 134 12.24 17.35 -12.51
C GLY A 134 11.68 18.77 -12.41
N GLY A 135 10.71 19.02 -11.53
CA GLY A 135 10.04 20.32 -11.38
C GLY A 135 9.04 20.62 -12.50
N LYS A 136 8.17 21.61 -12.35
CA LYS A 136 7.13 21.90 -13.36
C LYS A 136 7.69 22.24 -14.73
N GLN A 137 8.81 22.96 -14.77
CA GLN A 137 9.53 23.29 -16.01
C GLN A 137 10.32 22.09 -16.58
N GLN A 138 10.36 20.95 -15.88
CA GLN A 138 11.12 19.77 -16.28
C GLN A 138 12.61 20.04 -16.53
N ASN A 139 13.22 20.94 -15.75
CA ASN A 139 14.64 21.32 -15.86
C ASN A 139 15.57 20.47 -14.98
N GLY A 140 15.05 19.63 -14.10
CA GLY A 140 15.88 18.75 -13.27
C GLY A 140 16.59 17.64 -14.06
N ASN A 141 17.64 17.08 -13.44
CA ASN A 141 18.44 15.97 -13.98
C ASN A 141 17.59 14.73 -14.32
N TRP A 142 16.54 14.49 -13.54
CA TRP A 142 15.56 13.44 -13.80
C TRP A 142 14.25 14.08 -14.26
N LYS A 143 13.64 13.52 -15.30
CA LYS A 143 12.33 13.96 -15.83
C LYS A 143 11.19 13.19 -15.17
N ILE A 144 9.96 13.64 -15.41
CA ILE A 144 8.71 13.11 -14.86
C ILE A 144 8.56 11.58 -15.03
N ASP A 145 9.07 11.05 -16.13
CA ASP A 145 8.98 9.64 -16.53
C ASP A 145 10.12 8.77 -15.99
N ALA A 146 11.10 9.33 -15.30
CA ALA A 146 12.30 8.62 -14.82
C ALA A 146 11.97 7.41 -13.91
N ARG A 147 10.76 7.36 -13.36
CA ARG A 147 10.25 6.25 -12.55
C ARG A 147 8.96 5.67 -13.13
N TYR A 148 8.62 5.90 -14.39
CA TYR A 148 7.38 5.45 -15.02
C TYR A 148 7.64 4.40 -16.12
N ASN A 149 8.34 3.31 -15.78
CA ASN A 149 8.49 2.19 -16.72
C ASN A 149 7.15 1.46 -16.87
N LYS A 150 6.38 1.81 -17.91
CA LYS A 150 5.01 1.32 -18.13
C LYS A 150 4.94 -0.21 -18.19
N SER A 151 5.78 -0.86 -18.99
CA SER A 151 5.72 -2.31 -19.20
C SER A 151 5.99 -3.07 -17.90
N GLU A 152 7.02 -2.68 -17.16
CA GLU A 152 7.36 -3.32 -15.88
C GLU A 152 6.29 -3.09 -14.80
N LEU A 153 5.69 -1.89 -14.76
CA LEU A 153 4.65 -1.58 -13.77
C LEU A 153 3.34 -2.32 -14.07
N ILE A 154 2.96 -2.41 -15.35
CA ILE A 154 1.83 -3.22 -15.80
C ILE A 154 2.05 -4.69 -15.45
N ARG A 155 3.24 -5.24 -15.74
CA ARG A 155 3.59 -6.64 -15.42
C ARG A 155 3.42 -6.95 -13.93
N ARG A 156 3.78 -6.02 -13.03
CA ARG A 156 3.59 -6.18 -11.58
C ARG A 156 2.11 -6.21 -11.20
N ILE A 157 1.32 -5.30 -11.76
CA ILE A 157 -0.13 -5.21 -11.52
C ILE A 157 -0.82 -6.50 -11.99
N GLU A 158 -0.50 -6.97 -13.20
CA GLU A 158 -1.03 -8.21 -13.76
C GLU A 158 -0.64 -9.42 -12.90
N ARG A 159 0.61 -9.49 -12.43
CA ARG A 159 1.04 -10.53 -11.48
C ARG A 159 0.21 -10.49 -10.18
N ILE A 160 -0.03 -9.32 -9.60
CA ILE A 160 -0.85 -9.20 -8.38
C ILE A 160 -2.27 -9.69 -8.62
N ALA A 161 -2.87 -9.36 -9.77
CA ALA A 161 -4.23 -9.77 -10.11
C ALA A 161 -4.38 -11.30 -10.24
N GLN A 162 -3.31 -12.03 -10.59
CA GLN A 162 -3.31 -13.50 -10.60
C GLN A 162 -3.52 -14.10 -9.20
N TYR A 163 -3.20 -13.37 -8.14
CA TYR A 163 -3.35 -13.79 -6.74
C TYR A 163 -4.55 -13.12 -6.05
N LYS A 164 -5.49 -12.52 -6.79
CA LYS A 164 -6.58 -11.73 -6.19
C LYS A 164 -7.40 -12.50 -5.14
N ASP A 165 -7.60 -13.80 -5.33
CA ASP A 165 -8.39 -14.64 -4.41
C ASP A 165 -7.64 -14.94 -3.09
N ASN A 166 -6.34 -14.65 -3.06
CA ASN A 166 -5.48 -14.72 -1.89
C ASN A 166 -5.29 -13.36 -1.19
N ILE A 167 -5.95 -12.29 -1.66
CA ILE A 167 -5.79 -10.92 -1.16
C ILE A 167 -7.14 -10.38 -0.71
N ASP A 168 -7.31 -10.19 0.60
CA ASP A 168 -8.48 -9.52 1.17
C ASP A 168 -8.16 -8.03 1.37
N LEU A 169 -8.89 -7.14 0.67
CA LEU A 169 -8.68 -5.69 0.70
C LEU A 169 -9.76 -4.98 1.54
N HIS A 170 -9.33 -4.09 2.42
CA HIS A 170 -10.20 -3.25 3.25
C HIS A 170 -9.87 -1.74 3.15
N ASN A 171 -10.87 -0.90 3.45
CA ASN A 171 -10.72 0.56 3.65
C ASN A 171 -11.39 0.95 4.97
N GLU A 172 -10.90 0.37 6.06
CA GLU A 172 -11.48 0.49 7.39
C GLU A 172 -10.51 1.20 8.34
N ASP A 173 -11.07 1.79 9.39
CA ASP A 173 -10.28 2.19 10.55
C ASP A 173 -9.56 0.95 11.14
N ALA A 174 -8.27 1.09 11.42
CA ALA A 174 -7.43 -0.03 11.82
C ALA A 174 -7.91 -0.67 13.14
N VAL A 175 -8.40 0.12 14.10
CA VAL A 175 -8.93 -0.41 15.37
C VAL A 175 -10.17 -1.27 15.11
N LYS A 176 -11.09 -0.78 14.27
CA LYS A 176 -12.28 -1.54 13.87
C LYS A 176 -11.92 -2.83 13.13
N LEU A 177 -10.98 -2.74 12.20
CA LEU A 177 -10.51 -3.89 11.43
C LEU A 177 -9.93 -4.97 12.35
N VAL A 178 -8.98 -4.61 13.22
CA VAL A 178 -8.31 -5.54 14.13
C VAL A 178 -9.30 -6.20 15.07
N LYS A 179 -10.26 -5.43 15.61
CA LYS A 179 -11.32 -5.94 16.49
C LYS A 179 -12.14 -7.05 15.84
N VAL A 180 -12.36 -6.97 14.53
CA VAL A 180 -13.07 -7.99 13.76
C VAL A 180 -12.13 -9.15 13.41
N LEU A 181 -10.97 -8.85 12.83
CA LEU A 181 -10.05 -9.86 12.29
C LEU A 181 -9.48 -10.78 13.37
N ARG A 182 -9.10 -10.26 14.55
CA ARG A 182 -8.53 -11.10 15.64
C ARG A 182 -9.49 -12.19 16.11
N LYS A 183 -10.80 -12.00 15.92
CA LYS A 183 -11.84 -12.98 16.28
C LYS A 183 -12.12 -14.00 15.19
N LYS A 184 -11.84 -13.65 13.92
CA LYS A 184 -12.22 -14.46 12.74
C LYS A 184 -11.04 -15.23 12.14
N LEU A 185 -9.84 -14.67 12.21
CA LEU A 185 -8.67 -15.24 11.56
C LEU A 185 -8.06 -16.38 12.40
N PRO A 186 -7.44 -17.39 11.73
CA PRO A 186 -6.84 -18.53 12.41
C PRO A 186 -5.65 -18.14 13.27
N GLU A 187 -5.21 -19.03 14.16
CA GLU A 187 -4.05 -18.80 15.04
C GLU A 187 -2.74 -18.59 14.26
N LYS A 188 -2.60 -19.27 13.11
CA LYS A 188 -1.54 -19.04 12.12
C LYS A 188 -1.75 -17.74 11.36
N THR A 189 -1.75 -16.63 12.08
CA THR A 189 -1.83 -15.28 11.52
C THR A 189 -0.74 -14.42 12.14
N LEU A 190 -0.05 -13.64 11.30
CA LEU A 190 0.83 -12.57 11.75
C LEU A 190 0.21 -11.22 11.40
N PHE A 191 -0.07 -10.41 12.42
CA PHE A 191 -0.39 -9.00 12.23
C PHE A 191 0.89 -8.16 12.21
N TYR A 192 1.02 -7.28 11.22
CA TYR A 192 2.05 -6.26 11.17
C TYR A 192 1.45 -4.86 11.27
N PHE A 193 1.75 -4.19 12.37
CA PHE A 193 1.32 -2.84 12.66
C PHE A 193 2.43 -1.84 12.34
N ASP A 194 2.13 -0.87 11.49
CA ASP A 194 3.00 0.28 11.19
C ASP A 194 2.19 1.58 11.24
N PRO A 195 1.60 1.94 12.40
CA PRO A 195 0.79 3.14 12.51
C PRO A 195 1.64 4.41 12.28
N PRO A 196 1.01 5.56 11.97
CA PRO A 196 1.72 6.84 11.93
C PRO A 196 2.54 7.09 13.20
N TYR A 197 3.80 7.52 13.06
CA TYR A 197 4.69 7.74 14.20
C TYR A 197 4.19 8.83 15.16
N TYR A 198 4.34 8.63 16.47
CA TYR A 198 3.86 9.54 17.52
C TYR A 198 4.32 11.01 17.35
N VAL A 199 5.64 11.21 17.19
CA VAL A 199 6.23 12.56 17.11
C VAL A 199 6.33 13.05 15.66
N LYS A 200 6.76 12.18 14.74
CA LYS A 200 7.04 12.53 13.32
C LYS A 200 5.84 12.33 12.38
N GLY A 201 4.69 11.87 12.87
CA GLY A 201 3.54 11.52 12.05
C GLY A 201 2.87 12.70 11.36
N LYS A 202 2.89 13.88 12.00
CA LYS A 202 2.24 15.11 11.50
C LYS A 202 2.80 15.61 10.16
N ASP A 203 4.08 15.36 9.89
CA ASP A 203 4.74 15.82 8.67
C ASP A 203 4.72 14.78 7.54
N LEU A 204 4.45 13.51 7.86
CA LEU A 204 4.60 12.37 6.94
C LEU A 204 3.29 11.77 6.47
N TYR A 205 2.23 11.83 7.28
CA TYR A 205 0.95 11.15 7.00
C TYR A 205 -0.21 12.13 6.85
N LEU A 206 -1.17 11.78 5.99
CA LEU A 206 -2.38 12.55 5.72
C LEU A 206 -3.37 12.49 6.89
N ASN A 207 -3.39 11.35 7.56
CA ASN A 207 -4.19 11.06 8.75
C ASN A 207 -3.19 10.89 9.90
N TYR A 208 -3.06 11.90 10.74
CA TYR A 208 -2.21 11.82 11.93
C TYR A 208 -2.99 11.15 13.05
N TYR A 209 -2.32 10.28 13.79
CA TYR A 209 -2.87 9.78 15.04
C TYR A 209 -2.68 10.86 16.11
N ASN A 210 -3.73 11.13 16.87
CA ASN A 210 -3.62 11.84 18.13
C ASN A 210 -3.34 10.82 19.27
N ASP A 211 -3.07 11.32 20.47
CA ASP A 211 -2.76 10.47 21.63
C ASP A 211 -3.84 9.40 21.89
N SER A 212 -5.12 9.76 21.73
CA SER A 212 -6.22 8.81 21.92
C SER A 212 -6.25 7.74 20.83
N ASP A 213 -5.90 8.06 19.59
CA ASP A 213 -5.80 7.07 18.50
C ASP A 213 -4.69 6.05 18.79
N HIS A 214 -3.56 6.52 19.31
CA HIS A 214 -2.46 5.66 19.75
C HIS A 214 -2.86 4.73 20.91
N GLN A 215 -3.57 5.27 21.91
CA GLN A 215 -4.09 4.47 23.03
C GLN A 215 -5.13 3.44 22.55
N ASN A 216 -5.99 3.83 21.61
CA ASN A 216 -7.02 2.96 21.06
C ASN A 216 -6.43 1.77 20.30
N ILE A 217 -5.44 2.01 19.41
CA ILE A 217 -4.81 0.92 18.68
C ILE A 217 -3.98 0.03 19.62
N ALA A 218 -3.25 0.61 20.58
CA ALA A 218 -2.49 -0.17 21.57
C ALA A 218 -3.43 -1.07 22.41
N SER A 219 -4.58 -0.52 22.84
CA SER A 219 -5.60 -1.27 23.57
C SER A 219 -6.19 -2.41 22.72
N GLU A 220 -6.34 -2.24 21.41
CA GLU A 220 -6.89 -3.31 20.58
C GLU A 220 -5.84 -4.37 20.22
N ILE A 221 -4.58 -3.98 20.00
CA ILE A 221 -3.47 -4.91 19.80
C ILE A 221 -3.27 -5.80 21.04
N SER A 222 -3.37 -5.24 22.26
CA SER A 222 -3.20 -6.01 23.49
C SER A 222 -4.29 -7.07 23.73
N LYS A 223 -5.39 -7.02 22.97
CA LYS A 223 -6.47 -8.01 22.99
C LYS A 223 -6.26 -9.15 21.97
N ILE A 224 -5.15 -9.16 21.24
CA ILE A 224 -4.74 -10.26 20.38
C ILE A 224 -4.06 -11.31 21.26
N ASP A 225 -4.74 -12.43 21.48
CA ASP A 225 -4.35 -13.49 22.42
C ASP A 225 -3.90 -14.77 21.71
N LYS A 226 -4.48 -15.08 20.54
CA LYS A 226 -4.19 -16.32 19.79
C LYS A 226 -3.16 -16.15 18.69
N GLN A 227 -3.24 -15.03 17.96
CA GLN A 227 -2.38 -14.75 16.81
C GLN A 227 -1.06 -14.10 17.23
N LYS A 228 -0.09 -14.05 16.31
CA LYS A 228 1.17 -13.32 16.50
C LYS A 228 1.04 -11.90 15.97
N TRP A 229 1.79 -10.97 16.54
CA TRP A 229 1.83 -9.60 16.06
C TRP A 229 3.22 -8.97 16.20
N ILE A 230 3.50 -8.00 15.33
CA ILE A 230 4.69 -7.14 15.34
C ILE A 230 4.22 -5.71 15.14
N ILE A 231 4.87 -4.77 15.81
CA ILE A 231 4.67 -3.34 15.61
C ILE A 231 5.99 -2.63 15.33
N THR A 232 5.99 -1.70 14.38
CA THR A 232 7.04 -0.69 14.23
C THR A 232 6.51 0.65 14.72
N TYR A 233 7.33 1.36 15.50
CA TYR A 233 6.95 2.59 16.18
C TYR A 233 8.16 3.49 16.45
#